data_AF-A0A924DH14-F1
#
_entry.id   AF-A0A924DH14-F1
#
_cell.length_a   1.000
_cell.length_b   1.000
_cell.length_c   1.000
_cell.angle_alpha   90.00
_cell.angle_beta   90.00
_cell.angle_gamma   90.00
#
_symmetry.space_group_name_H-M   'P 1'
#
loop_
_entity.id
_entity.type
_entity.pdbx_description
1 polymer ?
#
loop_
_entity_poly.entity_id
_entity_poly.type
_entity_poly.pdbx_seq_one_letter_code
_entity_poly.pdbx_strand_id
1 'polypeptide(L)'
;VVVSSILRANLISRIACKQTNTKIIGTFVSDSYSSIRKKSFSFKRKVGFYFYYQLDRLTARIPCAWVSNSECIKKSNCHFLQVNPALVKVIYRGRDPQKFLSKEKTSSKGIFRFVYVGRLLQTKGLTEMLLGFKIVSETYPAVSLDIYGEGNLRKNIVQLIAQAGLKDKVTLHGVVPNGWEKLYEADCFIFPSWNEGFSGSLVEAMMVGIPIIASDIPMNLEAVTHKETALIHKVKDAESIGASMNAMIGSYDKMLEMGMRARTEALRRFDIRVIAKEYQEYITTVSNTKKLHVSS
;
A
#
# COMPACT_ATOMS: atom_id res chain seq x y z
N VAL A 1 10.07 12.60 -24.68
CA VAL A 1 9.94 12.93 -23.24
C VAL A 1 10.54 11.78 -22.45
N VAL A 2 11.27 12.06 -21.37
CA VAL A 2 11.77 11.05 -20.43
C VAL A 2 10.85 10.97 -19.22
N VAL A 3 10.42 9.77 -18.85
CA VAL A 3 9.76 9.50 -17.57
C VAL A 3 10.76 8.74 -16.71
N SER A 4 11.11 9.32 -15.56
CA SER A 4 12.06 8.68 -14.63
C SER A 4 11.33 8.29 -13.36
N SER A 5 11.70 7.15 -12.79
CA SER A 5 11.17 6.62 -11.53
C SER A 5 12.29 6.22 -10.58
N ILE A 6 12.04 6.31 -9.27
CA ILE A 6 13.02 6.06 -8.19
C ILE A 6 13.99 7.23 -8.01
N LEU A 7 14.30 7.59 -6.76
CA LEU A 7 15.03 8.81 -6.40
C LEU A 7 16.35 9.00 -7.16
N ARG A 8 17.23 7.99 -7.19
CA ARG A 8 18.54 8.10 -7.84
C ARG A 8 18.42 8.31 -9.35
N ALA A 9 17.58 7.52 -10.02
CA ALA A 9 17.34 7.68 -11.45
C ALA A 9 16.68 9.04 -11.76
N ASN A 10 15.79 9.53 -10.89
CA ASN A 10 15.21 10.87 -11.01
C ASN A 10 16.27 11.95 -11.00
N LEU A 11 17.21 11.91 -10.05
CA LEU A 11 18.28 12.91 -9.95
C LEU A 11 19.18 12.89 -11.20
N ILE A 12 19.61 11.70 -11.63
CA ILE A 12 20.45 11.52 -12.82
C ILE A 12 19.72 12.01 -14.08
N SER A 13 18.48 11.58 -14.27
CA SER A 13 17.69 11.92 -15.45
C SER A 13 17.42 13.40 -15.54
N ARG A 14 17.18 14.09 -14.41
CA ARG A 14 17.00 15.55 -14.40
C ARG A 14 18.25 16.28 -14.90
N ILE A 15 19.43 15.86 -14.45
CA ILE A 15 20.69 16.49 -14.88
C ILE A 15 20.91 16.25 -16.38
N ALA A 16 20.79 14.99 -16.82
CA ALA A 16 20.96 14.63 -18.23
C ALA A 16 19.96 15.36 -19.13
N CYS A 17 18.68 15.36 -18.78
CA CYS A 17 17.62 16.03 -19.54
C CYS A 17 17.80 17.54 -19.59
N LYS A 18 18.30 18.16 -18.51
CA LYS A 18 18.64 19.59 -18.51
C LYS A 18 19.79 19.90 -19.47
N GLN A 19 20.82 19.04 -19.53
CA GLN A 19 21.95 19.20 -20.44
C GLN A 19 21.56 19.00 -21.91
N THR A 20 20.66 18.04 -22.20
CA THR A 20 20.22 17.72 -23.56
C THR A 20 18.97 18.48 -24.01
N ASN A 21 18.48 19.43 -23.20
CA ASN A 21 17.22 20.14 -23.42
C ASN A 21 16.02 19.20 -23.70
N THR A 22 16.04 18.01 -23.09
CA THR A 22 14.98 17.02 -23.22
C THR A 22 13.94 17.23 -22.12
N LYS A 23 12.65 17.20 -22.48
CA LYS A 23 11.56 17.26 -21.50
C LYS A 23 11.56 16.02 -20.59
N ILE A 24 11.45 16.26 -19.28
CA ILE A 24 11.35 15.22 -18.27
C ILE A 24 10.06 15.34 -17.45
N ILE A 25 9.42 14.20 -17.23
CA ILE A 25 8.34 13.99 -16.26
C ILE A 25 8.96 13.29 -15.05
N GLY A 26 8.88 13.93 -13.89
CA GLY A 26 9.31 13.32 -12.63
C GLY A 26 8.23 12.41 -12.05
N THR A 27 8.58 11.46 -11.19
CA THR A 27 7.58 10.64 -10.50
C THR A 27 7.72 10.68 -8.99
N PHE A 28 6.59 10.73 -8.28
CA PHE A 28 6.49 10.46 -6.85
C PHE A 28 5.92 9.06 -6.62
N VAL A 29 6.81 8.15 -6.23
CA VAL A 29 6.51 6.71 -6.05
C VAL A 29 6.49 6.31 -4.58
N SER A 30 7.21 7.06 -3.73
CA SER A 30 7.32 6.80 -2.31
C SER A 30 7.28 8.10 -1.54
N ASP A 31 6.79 8.00 -0.31
CA ASP A 31 6.90 9.07 0.66
C ASP A 31 8.30 9.05 1.29
N SER A 32 9.26 9.65 0.57
CA SER A 32 10.69 9.55 0.89
C SER A 32 11.11 10.42 2.08
N TYR A 33 10.34 11.48 2.36
CA TYR A 33 10.73 12.54 3.29
C TYR A 33 9.83 12.68 4.52
N SER A 34 8.75 11.90 4.62
CA SER A 34 7.90 11.92 5.81
C SER A 34 8.65 11.50 7.08
N SER A 35 8.14 12.05 8.18
CA SER A 35 8.74 12.13 9.52
C SER A 35 9.07 10.79 10.17
N ILE A 36 8.57 9.67 9.66
CA ILE A 36 8.80 8.32 10.22
C ILE A 36 10.22 7.81 9.91
N ARG A 37 10.82 8.16 8.75
CA ARG A 37 12.19 7.70 8.41
C ARG A 37 13.29 8.35 9.26
N LYS A 38 13.04 9.54 9.82
CA LYS A 38 14.07 10.34 10.52
C LYS A 38 14.41 9.83 11.92
N LYS A 39 13.49 9.11 12.58
CA LYS A 39 13.62 8.72 14.00
C LYS A 39 14.63 7.59 14.26
N SER A 40 15.07 6.86 13.23
CA SER A 40 15.95 5.67 13.39
C SER A 40 17.33 5.80 12.73
N PHE A 41 17.78 7.01 12.38
CA PHE A 41 19.05 7.20 11.67
C PHE A 41 20.22 7.53 12.60
N SER A 42 21.36 6.88 12.40
CA SER A 42 22.64 7.33 12.97
C SER A 42 23.04 8.69 12.41
N PHE A 43 23.93 9.40 13.09
CA PHE A 43 24.36 10.75 12.70
C PHE A 43 24.83 10.84 11.23
N LYS A 44 25.74 9.95 10.79
CA LYS A 44 26.20 9.89 9.39
C LYS A 44 25.06 9.74 8.39
N ARG A 45 24.05 8.92 8.72
CA ARG A 45 22.89 8.68 7.85
C ARG A 45 21.94 9.87 7.81
N LYS A 46 21.82 10.63 8.91
CA LYS A 46 21.07 11.89 8.94
C LYS A 46 21.70 12.94 8.02
N VAL A 47 23.02 13.11 8.07
CA VAL A 47 23.75 14.04 7.20
C VAL A 47 23.56 13.68 5.72
N GLY A 48 23.80 12.41 5.36
CA GLY A 48 23.59 11.94 3.99
C GLY A 48 22.14 12.12 3.52
N PHE A 49 21.17 11.80 4.37
CA PHE A 49 19.75 12.03 4.06
C PHE A 49 19.44 13.49 3.77
N TYR A 50 19.94 14.42 4.60
CA TYR A 50 19.72 15.85 4.40
C TYR A 50 20.35 16.35 3.11
N PHE A 51 21.56 15.90 2.79
CA PHE A 51 22.21 16.19 1.51
C PHE A 51 21.35 15.78 0.32
N TYR A 52 20.88 14.52 0.28
CA TYR A 52 20.01 14.04 -0.80
C TYR A 52 18.64 14.75 -0.84
N TYR A 53 18.08 15.12 0.31
CA TYR A 53 16.84 15.89 0.39
C TYR A 53 17.02 17.28 -0.24
N GLN A 54 18.09 18.00 0.12
CA GLN A 54 18.36 19.32 -0.44
C GLN A 54 18.60 19.23 -1.95
N LEU A 55 19.34 18.23 -2.41
CA LEU A 55 19.57 17.99 -3.84
C LEU A 55 18.26 17.68 -4.59
N ASP A 56 17.39 16.84 -4.04
CA ASP A 56 16.09 16.53 -4.65
C ASP A 56 15.21 17.77 -4.73
N ARG A 57 15.12 18.54 -3.65
CA ARG A 57 14.35 19.79 -3.60
C ARG A 57 14.86 20.82 -4.61
N LEU A 58 16.17 21.07 -4.67
CA LEU A 58 16.75 22.04 -5.60
C LEU A 58 16.55 21.65 -7.07
N THR A 59 16.56 20.35 -7.37
CA THR A 59 16.37 19.83 -8.73
C THR A 59 14.91 19.57 -9.08
N ALA A 60 13.96 19.65 -8.13
CA ALA A 60 12.54 19.43 -8.36
C ALA A 60 11.87 20.48 -9.28
N ARG A 61 12.53 21.60 -9.56
CA ARG A 61 12.07 22.56 -10.59
C ARG A 61 12.42 22.16 -12.03
N ILE A 62 13.23 21.12 -12.23
CA ILE A 62 13.69 20.68 -13.56
C ILE A 62 12.59 19.94 -14.34
N PRO A 63 11.84 18.99 -13.72
CA PRO A 63 10.71 18.38 -14.41
C PRO A 63 9.63 19.39 -14.79
N CYS A 64 9.18 19.31 -16.04
CA CYS A 64 8.09 20.14 -16.57
C CYS A 64 6.71 19.69 -16.10
N ALA A 65 6.62 18.47 -15.57
CA ALA A 65 5.41 17.78 -15.15
C ALA A 65 5.78 16.63 -14.21
N TRP A 66 4.80 16.14 -13.46
CA TRP A 66 4.98 15.06 -12.49
C TRP A 66 3.84 14.06 -12.49
N VAL A 67 4.16 12.79 -12.26
CA VAL A 67 3.18 11.75 -11.95
C VAL A 67 3.36 11.27 -10.51
N SER A 68 2.27 11.20 -9.74
CA SER A 68 2.27 10.58 -8.42
C SER A 68 1.42 9.32 -8.42
N ASN A 69 1.85 8.27 -7.72
CA ASN A 69 1.10 7.02 -7.62
C ASN A 69 -0.07 7.07 -6.63
N SER A 70 -0.18 8.16 -5.86
CA SER A 70 -1.30 8.42 -4.95
C SER A 70 -1.40 9.92 -4.61
N GLU A 71 -2.58 10.36 -4.18
CA GLU A 71 -2.84 11.70 -3.65
C GLU A 71 -2.08 11.94 -2.36
N CYS A 72 -2.00 10.96 -1.46
CA CYS A 72 -1.21 11.09 -0.23
C CYS A 72 0.28 11.33 -0.52
N ILE A 73 0.84 10.56 -1.47
CA ILE A 73 2.24 10.73 -1.89
C ILE A 73 2.43 12.08 -2.59
N LYS A 74 1.47 12.53 -3.41
CA LYS A 74 1.49 13.85 -4.05
C LYS A 74 1.54 14.95 -3.00
N LYS A 75 0.60 14.96 -2.06
CA LYS A 75 0.52 15.96 -0.99
C LYS A 75 1.83 16.03 -0.19
N SER A 76 2.35 14.88 0.25
CA SER A 76 3.60 14.82 1.02
C SER A 76 4.79 15.34 0.23
N ASN A 77 5.01 14.84 -1.00
CA ASN A 77 6.19 15.23 -1.78
C ASN A 77 6.10 16.69 -2.26
N CYS A 78 4.92 17.19 -2.65
CA CYS A 78 4.75 18.60 -2.99
C CYS A 78 5.10 19.50 -1.81
N HIS A 79 4.67 19.14 -0.60
CA HIS A 79 5.00 19.88 0.62
C HIS A 79 6.51 19.89 0.91
N PHE A 80 7.16 18.73 0.92
CA PHE A 80 8.60 18.66 1.26
C PHE A 80 9.51 19.22 0.17
N LEU A 81 9.20 18.98 -1.10
CA LEU A 81 10.03 19.40 -2.23
C LEU A 81 9.64 20.76 -2.80
N GLN A 82 8.58 21.39 -2.29
CA GLN A 82 8.05 22.67 -2.76
C GLN A 82 7.69 22.65 -4.25
N VAL A 83 7.06 21.55 -4.67
CA VAL A 83 6.57 21.38 -6.04
C VAL A 83 5.12 21.86 -6.11
N ASN A 84 4.80 22.67 -7.12
CA ASN A 84 3.43 23.13 -7.35
C ASN A 84 2.50 21.92 -7.60
N PRO A 85 1.47 21.68 -6.77
CA PRO A 85 0.54 20.55 -6.93
C PRO A 85 -0.19 20.51 -8.28
N ALA A 86 -0.36 21.65 -8.96
CA ALA A 86 -0.99 21.73 -10.27
C ALA A 86 -0.15 21.06 -11.38
N LEU A 87 1.16 20.91 -11.16
CA LEU A 87 2.06 20.20 -12.08
C LEU A 87 2.04 18.68 -11.88
N VAL A 88 1.33 18.19 -10.86
CA VAL A 88 1.35 16.78 -10.45
C VAL A 88 0.02 16.11 -10.75
N LYS A 89 0.02 15.23 -11.75
CA LYS A 89 -1.10 14.32 -12.04
C LYS A 89 -0.98 13.09 -11.16
N VAL A 90 -2.05 12.69 -10.49
CA VAL A 90 -2.09 11.36 -9.85
C VAL A 90 -2.52 10.34 -10.90
N ILE A 91 -1.70 9.31 -11.07
CA ILE A 91 -1.99 8.14 -11.88
C ILE A 91 -1.60 6.92 -11.06
N TYR A 92 -2.59 6.11 -10.67
CA TYR A 92 -2.37 4.96 -9.80
C TYR A 92 -1.58 3.86 -10.50
N ARG A 93 -1.14 2.87 -9.71
CA ARG A 93 -0.55 1.65 -10.27
C ARG A 93 -1.65 0.68 -10.69
N GLY A 94 -1.65 0.33 -11.97
CA GLY A 94 -2.59 -0.65 -12.51
C GLY A 94 -2.26 -2.09 -12.11
N ARG A 95 -3.29 -2.92 -12.14
CA ARG A 95 -3.25 -4.38 -12.00
C ARG A 95 -4.06 -4.96 -13.15
N ASP A 96 -3.60 -6.08 -13.69
CA ASP A 96 -4.31 -6.79 -14.74
C ASP A 96 -5.49 -7.56 -14.11
N PRO A 97 -6.75 -7.16 -14.39
CA PRO A 97 -7.91 -7.85 -13.82
C PRO A 97 -7.99 -9.32 -14.19
N GLN A 98 -7.42 -9.72 -15.34
CA GLN A 98 -7.50 -11.11 -15.81
C GLN A 98 -6.84 -12.09 -14.85
N LYS A 99 -5.85 -11.63 -14.07
CA LYS A 99 -5.21 -12.43 -13.03
C LYS A 99 -6.15 -12.77 -11.87
N PHE A 100 -7.24 -12.03 -11.69
CA PHE A 100 -8.16 -12.15 -10.55
C PHE A 100 -9.54 -12.75 -10.92
N LEU A 101 -9.66 -13.41 -12.09
CA LEU A 101 -10.96 -13.80 -12.64
C LEU A 101 -11.48 -15.18 -12.20
N SER A 102 -10.68 -16.09 -11.64
CA SER A 102 -11.01 -17.52 -11.79
C SER A 102 -10.63 -18.45 -10.65
N LYS A 103 -10.81 -18.05 -9.39
CA LYS A 103 -10.85 -19.03 -8.30
C LYS A 103 -12.13 -18.86 -7.50
N GLU A 104 -12.99 -19.87 -7.54
CA GLU A 104 -14.05 -20.01 -6.55
C GLU A 104 -13.40 -20.02 -5.17
N LYS A 105 -14.03 -19.35 -4.20
CA LYS A 105 -13.57 -19.38 -2.82
C LYS A 105 -13.57 -20.83 -2.33
N THR A 106 -12.40 -21.39 -2.11
CA THR A 106 -12.24 -22.68 -1.43
C THR A 106 -12.23 -22.43 0.06
N SER A 107 -13.31 -21.84 0.60
CA SER A 107 -13.45 -21.72 2.05
C SER A 107 -13.63 -23.12 2.63
N SER A 108 -12.84 -23.48 3.64
CA SER A 108 -13.04 -24.79 4.28
C SER A 108 -14.24 -24.71 5.19
N LYS A 109 -15.15 -25.69 5.09
CA LYS A 109 -16.22 -25.85 6.06
C LYS A 109 -15.63 -25.97 7.47
N GLY A 110 -15.98 -25.02 8.34
CA GLY A 110 -15.76 -25.12 9.79
C GLY A 110 -14.60 -24.34 10.40
N ILE A 111 -13.74 -23.65 9.64
CA ILE A 111 -12.69 -22.76 10.19
C ILE A 111 -12.72 -21.42 9.47
N PHE A 112 -12.83 -20.32 10.22
CA PHE A 112 -12.74 -18.97 9.67
C PHE A 112 -11.26 -18.55 9.53
N ARG A 113 -10.82 -18.32 8.29
CA ARG A 113 -9.41 -18.03 7.98
C ARG A 113 -9.16 -16.55 7.77
N PHE A 114 -8.31 -15.98 8.63
CA PHE A 114 -7.70 -14.68 8.39
C PHE A 114 -6.39 -14.83 7.62
N VAL A 115 -6.06 -13.85 6.78
CA VAL A 115 -4.81 -13.85 6.02
C VAL A 115 -4.14 -12.49 6.01
N TYR A 116 -2.82 -12.50 6.11
CA TYR A 116 -1.94 -11.37 5.90
C TYR A 116 -0.92 -11.70 4.80
N VAL A 117 -0.70 -10.75 3.88
CA VAL A 117 0.30 -10.87 2.81
C VAL A 117 1.14 -9.59 2.75
N GLY A 118 2.40 -9.69 3.13
CA GLY A 118 3.31 -8.53 3.13
C GLY A 118 4.63 -8.76 3.84
N ARG A 119 5.50 -7.75 3.80
CA ARG A 119 6.80 -7.81 4.47
C ARG A 119 6.64 -7.82 5.99
N LEU A 120 7.45 -8.60 6.69
CA LEU A 120 7.43 -8.64 8.16
C LEU A 120 8.31 -7.52 8.72
N LEU A 121 7.75 -6.31 8.78
CA LEU A 121 8.40 -5.10 9.31
C LEU A 121 7.56 -4.50 10.43
N GLN A 122 8.18 -3.80 11.37
CA GLN A 122 7.46 -3.13 12.47
C GLN A 122 6.33 -2.22 11.98
N THR A 123 6.58 -1.47 10.90
CA THR A 123 5.61 -0.53 10.32
C THR A 123 4.38 -1.20 9.71
N LYS A 124 4.35 -2.54 9.64
CA LYS A 124 3.24 -3.30 9.07
C LYS A 124 2.22 -3.76 10.14
N GLY A 125 2.46 -3.47 11.41
CA GLY A 125 1.48 -3.65 12.49
C GLY A 125 1.14 -5.10 12.83
N LEU A 126 2.06 -6.04 12.56
CA LEU A 126 1.83 -7.46 12.83
C LEU A 126 1.71 -7.78 14.33
N THR A 127 2.36 -6.98 15.19
CA THR A 127 2.23 -7.14 16.65
C THR A 127 0.79 -6.92 17.08
N GLU A 128 0.17 -5.81 16.69
CA GLU A 128 -1.21 -5.51 17.06
C GLU A 128 -2.20 -6.47 16.41
N MET A 129 -1.92 -6.91 15.18
CA MET A 129 -2.69 -7.96 14.53
C MET A 129 -2.72 -9.26 15.33
N LEU A 130 -1.56 -9.72 15.82
CA LEU A 130 -1.47 -10.96 16.59
C LEU A 130 -2.14 -10.83 17.95
N LEU A 131 -1.99 -9.69 18.62
CA LEU A 131 -2.66 -9.41 19.89
C LEU A 131 -4.18 -9.32 19.72
N GLY A 132 -4.67 -8.67 18.66
CA GLY A 132 -6.10 -8.64 18.35
C GLY A 132 -6.65 -10.02 17.95
N PHE A 133 -5.88 -10.79 17.19
CA PHE A 133 -6.24 -12.17 16.85
C PHE A 133 -6.29 -13.08 18.09
N LYS A 134 -5.39 -12.87 19.07
CA LYS A 134 -5.44 -13.59 20.36
C LYS A 134 -6.81 -13.43 21.02
N ILE A 135 -7.28 -12.20 21.16
CA ILE A 135 -8.59 -11.87 21.76
C ILE A 135 -9.71 -12.62 21.04
N VAL A 136 -9.71 -12.58 19.70
CA VAL A 136 -10.72 -13.24 18.88
C VAL A 136 -10.66 -14.76 19.03
N SER A 137 -9.45 -15.32 19.08
CA SER A 137 -9.22 -16.76 19.17
C SER A 137 -9.64 -17.38 20.51
N GLU A 138 -9.76 -16.57 21.56
CA GLU A 138 -10.29 -16.97 22.87
C GLU A 138 -11.82 -17.08 22.84
N THR A 139 -12.49 -16.26 22.01
CA THR A 139 -13.95 -16.32 21.81
C THR A 139 -14.34 -17.35 20.75
N TYR A 140 -13.58 -17.45 19.67
CA TYR A 140 -13.86 -18.35 18.55
C TYR A 140 -12.77 -19.42 18.45
N PRO A 141 -13.05 -20.68 18.86
CA PRO A 141 -12.05 -21.74 18.81
C PRO A 141 -11.66 -22.11 17.36
N ALA A 142 -12.59 -21.99 16.42
CA ALA A 142 -12.46 -22.40 15.02
C ALA A 142 -12.00 -21.25 14.11
N VAL A 143 -10.85 -20.65 14.41
CA VAL A 143 -10.23 -19.60 13.61
C VAL A 143 -8.75 -19.88 13.35
N SER A 144 -8.24 -19.45 12.20
CA SER A 144 -6.81 -19.50 11.88
C SER A 144 -6.32 -18.19 11.28
N LEU A 145 -5.02 -17.96 11.34
CA LEU A 145 -4.34 -16.81 10.76
C LEU A 145 -3.11 -17.25 9.96
N ASP A 146 -3.16 -17.02 8.65
CA ASP A 146 -2.06 -17.31 7.74
C ASP A 146 -1.27 -16.04 7.41
N ILE A 147 0.04 -16.09 7.63
CA ILE A 147 0.96 -14.97 7.43
C ILE A 147 1.95 -15.31 6.31
N TYR A 148 1.82 -14.63 5.19
CA TYR A 148 2.71 -14.75 4.04
C TYR A 148 3.66 -13.55 3.93
N GLY A 149 4.95 -13.85 3.81
CA GLY A 149 6.03 -12.91 3.59
C GLY A 149 7.21 -13.09 4.53
N GLU A 150 8.21 -12.22 4.36
CA GLU A 150 9.47 -12.25 5.11
C GLU A 150 9.90 -10.85 5.55
N GLY A 151 10.79 -10.80 6.54
CA GLY A 151 11.38 -9.56 7.01
C GLY A 151 12.08 -9.68 8.36
N ASN A 152 12.72 -8.58 8.77
CA ASN A 152 13.51 -8.54 10.00
C ASN A 152 12.70 -8.78 11.28
N LEU A 153 11.37 -8.64 11.23
CA LEU A 153 10.50 -8.88 12.37
C LEU A 153 10.16 -10.38 12.58
N ARG A 154 10.53 -11.29 11.64
CA ARG A 154 10.12 -12.71 11.70
C ARG A 154 10.39 -13.36 13.06
N LYS A 155 11.59 -13.19 13.62
CA LYS A 155 11.96 -13.76 14.92
C LYS A 155 11.06 -13.27 16.05
N ASN A 156 10.78 -11.97 16.09
CA ASN A 156 9.88 -11.37 17.08
C ASN A 156 8.45 -11.90 16.94
N ILE A 157 7.98 -12.08 15.71
CA ILE A 157 6.65 -12.65 15.44
C ILE A 157 6.54 -14.10 15.94
N VAL A 158 7.54 -14.94 15.66
CA VAL A 158 7.56 -16.33 16.15
C VAL A 158 7.54 -16.38 17.68
N GLN A 159 8.32 -15.54 18.34
CA GLN A 159 8.32 -15.43 19.80
C GLN A 159 6.97 -14.99 20.35
N LEU A 160 6.35 -13.98 19.73
CA LEU A 160 5.03 -13.48 20.14
C LEU A 160 3.94 -14.54 19.98
N ILE A 161 3.94 -15.30 18.89
CA ILE A 161 3.00 -16.41 18.68
C ILE A 161 3.15 -17.46 19.78
N ALA A 162 4.38 -17.81 20.14
CA ALA A 162 4.65 -18.76 21.21
C ALA A 162 4.18 -18.24 22.57
N GLN A 163 4.50 -16.98 22.91
CA GLN A 163 4.10 -16.34 24.17
C GLN A 163 2.59 -16.16 24.29
N ALA A 164 1.90 -15.91 23.17
CA ALA A 164 0.46 -15.75 23.10
C ALA A 164 -0.31 -17.07 23.08
N GLY A 165 0.37 -18.24 23.05
CA GLY A 165 -0.29 -19.54 22.97
C GLY A 165 -0.96 -19.82 21.63
N LEU A 166 -0.49 -19.20 20.55
CA LEU A 166 -1.15 -19.18 19.23
C LEU A 166 -0.54 -20.16 18.21
N LYS A 167 0.36 -21.06 18.64
CA LYS A 167 1.11 -21.94 17.74
C LYS A 167 0.24 -22.80 16.84
N ASP A 168 -0.91 -23.25 17.35
CA ASP A 168 -1.83 -24.13 16.61
C ASP A 168 -2.83 -23.37 15.73
N LYS A 169 -2.84 -22.03 15.82
CA LYS A 169 -3.78 -21.17 15.09
C LYS A 169 -3.12 -20.21 14.11
N VAL A 170 -1.81 -19.97 14.22
CA VAL A 170 -1.07 -19.01 13.39
C VAL A 170 0.06 -19.70 12.64
N THR A 171 0.05 -19.58 11.31
CA THR A 171 1.06 -20.20 10.44
C THR A 171 1.86 -19.13 9.67
N LEU A 172 3.19 -19.23 9.71
CA LEU A 172 4.09 -18.37 8.93
C LEU A 172 4.64 -19.11 7.71
N HIS A 173 4.13 -18.78 6.54
CA HIS A 173 4.44 -19.47 5.27
C HIS A 173 5.71 -18.98 4.58
N GLY A 174 6.26 -17.82 4.99
CA GLY A 174 7.38 -17.20 4.30
C GLY A 174 6.97 -16.54 2.97
N VAL A 175 7.93 -16.24 2.09
CA VAL A 175 7.64 -15.63 0.78
C VAL A 175 7.06 -16.68 -0.18
N VAL A 176 5.93 -16.34 -0.78
CA VAL A 176 5.34 -17.11 -1.88
C VAL A 176 5.25 -16.25 -3.14
N PRO A 177 5.42 -16.84 -4.34
CA PRO A 177 5.03 -16.18 -5.58
C PRO A 177 3.54 -15.84 -5.56
N ASN A 178 3.16 -14.71 -6.15
CA ASN A 178 1.75 -14.30 -6.31
C ASN A 178 0.92 -14.42 -5.01
N GLY A 179 1.36 -13.82 -3.90
CA GLY A 179 0.68 -13.94 -2.61
C GLY A 179 -0.81 -13.56 -2.62
N TRP A 180 -1.28 -12.78 -3.60
CA TRP A 180 -2.70 -12.50 -3.81
C TRP A 180 -3.54 -13.76 -4.10
N GLU A 181 -2.95 -14.83 -4.64
CA GLU A 181 -3.65 -16.10 -4.87
C GLU A 181 -4.11 -16.74 -3.56
N LYS A 182 -3.40 -16.49 -2.46
CA LYS A 182 -3.72 -17.01 -1.13
C LYS A 182 -4.94 -16.35 -0.50
N LEU A 183 -5.39 -15.23 -1.07
CA LEU A 183 -6.61 -14.56 -0.64
C LEU A 183 -7.86 -15.35 -1.03
N TYR A 184 -7.81 -16.22 -2.05
CA TYR A 184 -8.93 -17.10 -2.42
C TYR A 184 -9.15 -18.26 -1.43
N GLU A 185 -8.13 -18.59 -0.65
CA GLU A 185 -8.13 -19.67 0.35
C GLU A 185 -8.60 -19.16 1.74
N ALA A 186 -8.88 -17.86 1.86
CA ALA A 186 -9.16 -17.18 3.13
C ALA A 186 -10.53 -16.47 3.15
N ASP A 187 -11.00 -16.17 4.36
CA ASP A 187 -12.27 -15.50 4.58
C ASP A 187 -12.12 -13.99 4.76
N CYS A 188 -11.02 -13.53 5.38
CA CYS A 188 -10.77 -12.11 5.63
C CYS A 188 -9.29 -11.75 5.47
N PHE A 189 -9.00 -10.69 4.70
CA PHE A 189 -7.66 -10.09 4.60
C PHE A 189 -7.47 -9.02 5.67
N ILE A 190 -6.32 -9.02 6.34
CA ILE A 190 -5.96 -8.02 7.36
C ILE A 190 -4.77 -7.19 6.86
N PHE A 191 -4.90 -5.87 6.91
CA PHE A 191 -3.87 -4.93 6.50
C PHE A 191 -3.59 -3.84 7.56
N PRO A 192 -2.83 -4.17 8.62
CA PRO A 192 -2.73 -3.37 9.84
C PRO A 192 -1.61 -2.32 9.84
N SER A 193 -1.14 -1.93 8.66
CA SER A 193 0.04 -1.09 8.50
C SER A 193 -0.07 0.26 9.22
N TRP A 194 1.02 0.73 9.81
CA TRP A 194 1.08 2.06 10.42
C TRP A 194 1.41 3.15 9.40
N ASN A 195 2.04 2.77 8.28
CA ASN A 195 2.44 3.65 7.21
C ASN A 195 2.64 2.87 5.91
N GLU A 196 2.28 3.48 4.80
CA GLU A 196 2.39 2.92 3.45
C GLU A 196 2.81 3.99 2.44
N GLY A 197 3.17 3.56 1.23
CA GLY A 197 3.18 4.46 0.08
C GLY A 197 1.80 4.47 -0.57
N PHE A 198 1.58 3.49 -1.43
CA PHE A 198 0.26 3.10 -1.91
C PHE A 198 0.16 1.57 -1.84
N SER A 199 -0.91 1.08 -1.23
CA SER A 199 -0.98 -0.27 -0.66
C SER A 199 -1.28 -1.32 -1.74
N GLY A 200 -0.23 -1.88 -2.37
CA GLY A 200 -0.37 -2.89 -3.43
C GLY A 200 -1.15 -4.14 -2.99
N SER A 201 -0.81 -4.73 -1.84
CA SER A 201 -1.52 -5.90 -1.31
C SER A 201 -2.99 -5.61 -0.99
N LEU A 202 -3.30 -4.38 -0.54
CA LEU A 202 -4.67 -3.95 -0.28
C LEU A 202 -5.46 -3.87 -1.59
N VAL A 203 -4.89 -3.26 -2.63
CA VAL A 203 -5.52 -3.23 -3.97
C VAL A 203 -5.70 -4.63 -4.52
N GLU A 204 -4.74 -5.53 -4.31
CA GLU A 204 -4.86 -6.95 -4.69
C GLU A 204 -6.02 -7.64 -3.93
N ALA A 205 -6.19 -7.38 -2.63
CA ALA A 205 -7.33 -7.88 -1.87
C ALA A 205 -8.67 -7.32 -2.36
N MET A 206 -8.71 -6.03 -2.69
CA MET A 206 -9.89 -5.43 -3.32
C MET A 206 -10.18 -6.11 -4.65
N MET A 207 -9.17 -6.30 -5.51
CA MET A 207 -9.33 -6.99 -6.80
C MET A 207 -9.86 -8.41 -6.60
N VAL A 208 -9.40 -9.16 -5.60
CA VAL A 208 -9.95 -10.49 -5.28
C VAL A 208 -11.42 -10.41 -4.83
N GLY A 209 -11.81 -9.36 -4.12
CA GLY A 209 -13.15 -9.21 -3.56
C GLY A 209 -13.35 -9.92 -2.22
N ILE A 210 -12.26 -10.19 -1.50
CA ILE A 210 -12.30 -10.71 -0.14
C ILE A 210 -12.75 -9.60 0.84
N PRO A 211 -13.44 -9.91 1.94
CA PRO A 211 -13.57 -9.01 3.09
C PRO A 211 -12.22 -8.47 3.57
N ILE A 212 -12.17 -7.17 3.89
CA ILE A 212 -10.93 -6.46 4.23
C ILE A 212 -11.07 -5.76 5.58
N ILE A 213 -10.08 -5.96 6.45
CA ILE A 213 -9.78 -5.09 7.58
C ILE A 213 -8.53 -4.28 7.22
N ALA A 214 -8.60 -2.96 7.27
CA ALA A 214 -7.46 -2.08 6.99
C ALA A 214 -7.28 -1.04 8.09
N SER A 215 -6.04 -0.59 8.30
CA SER A 215 -5.76 0.44 9.29
C SER A 215 -6.18 1.85 8.84
N ASP A 216 -6.53 2.69 9.82
CA ASP A 216 -6.85 4.11 9.67
C ASP A 216 -5.60 4.95 9.37
N ILE A 217 -5.09 4.80 8.15
CA ILE A 217 -4.01 5.63 7.61
C ILE A 217 -4.46 6.27 6.30
N PRO A 218 -4.02 7.51 5.98
CA PRO A 218 -4.46 8.22 4.78
C PRO A 218 -4.28 7.39 3.50
N MET A 219 -3.19 6.63 3.39
CA MET A 219 -2.87 5.83 2.22
C MET A 219 -3.81 4.63 2.01
N ASN A 220 -4.37 4.07 3.08
CA ASN A 220 -5.38 3.02 2.99
C ASN A 220 -6.75 3.62 2.71
N LEU A 221 -7.10 4.72 3.39
CA LEU A 221 -8.35 5.45 3.17
C LEU A 221 -8.49 6.04 1.76
N GLU A 222 -7.36 6.24 1.08
CA GLU A 222 -7.37 6.59 -0.34
C GLU A 222 -7.85 5.43 -1.23
N ALA A 223 -7.62 4.18 -0.82
CA ALA A 223 -8.04 2.99 -1.56
C ALA A 223 -9.43 2.49 -1.15
N VAL A 224 -9.73 2.46 0.16
CA VAL A 224 -10.96 1.87 0.73
C VAL A 224 -11.71 2.85 1.62
N THR A 225 -13.03 2.68 1.69
CA THR A 225 -13.97 3.45 2.51
C THR A 225 -14.56 2.57 3.62
N HIS A 226 -14.57 3.10 4.86
CA HIS A 226 -15.07 2.39 6.04
C HIS A 226 -16.54 1.96 5.87
N LYS A 227 -16.83 0.70 6.21
CA LYS A 227 -18.16 0.03 6.11
C LYS A 227 -18.73 -0.12 4.70
N GLU A 228 -18.12 0.50 3.69
CA GLU A 228 -18.53 0.35 2.29
C GLU A 228 -17.70 -0.69 1.55
N THR A 229 -16.37 -0.65 1.72
CA THR A 229 -15.41 -1.54 1.03
C THR A 229 -14.39 -2.20 1.97
N ALA A 230 -14.27 -1.72 3.21
CA ALA A 230 -13.46 -2.36 4.25
C ALA A 230 -13.96 -1.97 5.66
N LEU A 231 -13.62 -2.78 6.67
CA LEU A 231 -13.63 -2.32 8.06
C LEU A 231 -12.31 -1.61 8.36
N ILE A 232 -12.40 -0.47 9.04
CA ILE A 232 -11.25 0.38 9.37
C ILE A 232 -11.02 0.30 10.87
N HIS A 233 -9.79 0.01 11.26
CA HIS A 233 -9.37 -0.05 12.67
C HIS A 233 -8.33 1.01 12.99
N LYS A 234 -8.24 1.40 14.26
CA LYS A 234 -7.25 2.36 14.73
C LYS A 234 -5.84 1.80 14.59
N VAL A 235 -4.90 2.66 14.22
CA VAL A 235 -3.48 2.31 14.09
C VAL A 235 -2.88 2.03 15.45
N LYS A 236 -2.07 0.96 15.56
CA LYS A 236 -1.41 0.52 16.81
C LYS A 236 -2.38 0.17 17.94
N ASP A 237 -3.53 -0.38 17.58
CA ASP A 237 -4.60 -0.70 18.52
C ASP A 237 -5.06 -2.16 18.31
N ALA A 238 -4.65 -3.03 19.23
CA ALA A 238 -4.98 -4.45 19.22
C ALA A 238 -6.47 -4.71 19.51
N GLU A 239 -7.11 -3.88 20.32
CA GLU A 239 -8.52 -4.03 20.65
C GLU A 239 -9.39 -3.62 19.47
N SER A 240 -9.05 -2.50 18.80
CA SER A 240 -9.77 -2.03 17.61
C SER A 240 -9.69 -3.02 16.45
N ILE A 241 -8.52 -3.65 16.23
CA ILE A 241 -8.40 -4.68 15.19
C ILE A 241 -9.13 -5.96 15.58
N GLY A 242 -9.07 -6.39 16.85
CA GLY A 242 -9.84 -7.53 17.37
C GLY A 242 -11.35 -7.33 17.24
N ALA A 243 -11.85 -6.13 17.55
CA ALA A 243 -13.26 -5.78 17.35
C ALA A 243 -13.68 -5.86 15.87
N SER A 244 -12.80 -5.45 14.95
CA SER A 244 -13.03 -5.59 13.51
C SER A 244 -13.05 -7.06 13.07
N MET A 245 -12.16 -7.91 13.60
CA MET A 245 -12.17 -9.35 13.35
C MET A 245 -13.44 -10.02 13.89
N ASN A 246 -13.89 -9.64 15.08
CA ASN A 246 -15.16 -10.13 15.65
C ASN A 246 -16.36 -9.74 14.78
N ALA A 247 -16.40 -8.50 14.28
CA ALA A 247 -17.43 -8.05 13.35
C ALA A 247 -17.39 -8.81 12.02
N MET A 248 -16.20 -9.18 11.54
CA MET A 248 -16.05 -9.99 10.33
C MET A 248 -16.68 -11.37 10.47
N ILE A 249 -16.47 -12.02 11.61
CA ILE A 249 -17.04 -13.34 11.91
C ILE A 249 -18.56 -13.23 12.12
N GLY A 250 -19.00 -12.28 12.96
CA GLY A 250 -20.40 -12.17 13.36
C GLY A 250 -21.37 -11.64 12.29
N SER A 251 -20.87 -11.15 11.15
CA SER A 251 -21.71 -10.62 10.06
C SER A 251 -21.14 -10.95 8.69
N TYR A 252 -20.61 -12.17 8.52
CA TYR A 252 -19.81 -12.55 7.36
C TYR A 252 -20.49 -12.31 6.01
N ASP A 253 -21.79 -12.60 5.86
CA ASP A 253 -22.51 -12.38 4.60
C ASP A 253 -22.48 -10.90 4.15
N LYS A 254 -22.69 -9.97 5.09
CA LYS A 254 -22.57 -8.52 4.83
C LYS A 254 -21.14 -8.12 4.47
N MET A 255 -20.15 -8.83 5.03
CA MET A 255 -18.74 -8.59 4.74
C MET A 255 -18.34 -9.12 3.36
N LEU A 256 -18.96 -10.21 2.89
CA LEU A 256 -18.81 -10.69 1.51
C LEU A 256 -19.33 -9.65 0.52
N GLU A 257 -20.50 -9.06 0.76
CA GLU A 257 -21.02 -7.96 -0.07
C GLU A 257 -20.08 -6.75 -0.08
N MET A 258 -19.50 -6.41 1.08
CA MET A 258 -18.51 -5.34 1.21
C MET A 258 -17.24 -5.65 0.38
N GLY A 259 -16.75 -6.89 0.41
CA GLY A 259 -15.63 -7.34 -0.43
C GLY A 259 -15.96 -7.21 -1.92
N MET A 260 -17.17 -7.58 -2.34
CA MET A 260 -17.62 -7.43 -3.73
C MET A 260 -17.72 -5.97 -4.16
N ARG A 261 -18.16 -5.07 -3.28
CA ARG A 261 -18.11 -3.61 -3.54
C ARG A 261 -16.67 -3.13 -3.70
N ALA A 262 -15.75 -3.61 -2.87
CA ALA A 262 -14.33 -3.30 -3.00
C ALA A 262 -13.76 -3.74 -4.36
N ARG A 263 -14.17 -4.92 -4.84
CA ARG A 263 -13.80 -5.43 -6.17
C ARG A 263 -14.31 -4.54 -7.29
N THR A 264 -15.58 -4.18 -7.28
CA THR A 264 -16.16 -3.28 -8.29
C THR A 264 -15.39 -1.96 -8.36
N GLU A 265 -15.07 -1.37 -7.21
CA GLU A 265 -14.31 -0.12 -7.14
C GLU A 265 -12.86 -0.28 -7.63
N ALA A 266 -12.21 -1.40 -7.28
CA ALA A 266 -10.85 -1.67 -7.75
C ALA A 266 -10.78 -1.89 -9.26
N LEU A 267 -11.72 -2.62 -9.85
CA LEU A 267 -11.79 -2.82 -11.30
C LEU A 267 -12.00 -1.50 -12.05
N ARG A 268 -12.75 -0.57 -11.47
CA ARG A 268 -12.97 0.76 -12.05
C ARG A 268 -11.73 1.64 -11.98
N ARG A 269 -10.97 1.60 -10.88
CA ARG A 269 -9.90 2.56 -10.57
C ARG A 269 -8.49 2.07 -10.85
N PHE A 270 -8.26 0.77 -10.78
CA PHE A 270 -6.91 0.19 -10.78
C PHE A 270 -6.71 -0.84 -11.89
N ASP A 271 -7.62 -0.93 -12.86
CA ASP A 271 -7.42 -1.71 -14.08
C ASP A 271 -6.24 -1.15 -14.88
N ILE A 272 -5.27 -2.01 -15.19
CA ILE A 272 -4.08 -1.64 -15.95
C ILE A 272 -4.39 -0.98 -17.30
N ARG A 273 -5.51 -1.31 -17.94
CA ARG A 273 -5.93 -0.74 -19.22
C ARG A 273 -6.35 0.71 -19.06
N VAL A 274 -7.11 1.02 -18.00
CA VAL A 274 -7.52 2.39 -17.64
C VAL A 274 -6.28 3.21 -17.30
N ILE A 275 -5.42 2.68 -16.43
CA ILE A 275 -4.19 3.34 -16.00
C ILE A 275 -3.22 3.59 -17.16
N ALA A 276 -3.05 2.62 -18.06
CA ALA A 276 -2.17 2.76 -19.22
C ALA A 276 -2.68 3.86 -20.16
N LYS A 277 -4.00 3.95 -20.37
CA LYS A 277 -4.62 5.01 -21.16
C LYS A 277 -4.38 6.40 -20.53
N GLU A 278 -4.59 6.53 -19.21
CA GLU A 278 -4.30 7.79 -18.50
C GLU A 278 -2.82 8.20 -18.62
N TYR A 279 -1.89 7.26 -18.49
CA TYR A 279 -0.47 7.51 -18.69
C TYR A 279 -0.16 7.97 -20.12
N GLN A 280 -0.70 7.29 -21.13
CA GLN A 280 -0.50 7.62 -22.54
C GLN A 280 -1.01 9.04 -22.86
N GLU A 281 -2.22 9.37 -22.42
CA GLU A 281 -2.83 10.69 -22.61
C GLU A 281 -1.99 11.80 -21.94
N TYR A 282 -1.56 11.57 -20.69
CA TYR A 282 -0.75 12.54 -19.96
C TYR A 282 0.63 12.76 -20.60
N ILE A 283 1.34 11.69 -20.96
CA ILE A 283 2.66 11.80 -21.61
C ILE A 283 2.53 12.49 -22.97
N THR A 284 1.50 12.17 -23.74
CA THR A 284 1.25 12.79 -25.05
C THR A 284 1.01 14.30 -24.89
N THR A 285 0.17 14.68 -23.92
CA THR A 285 -0.11 16.08 -23.59
C THR A 285 1.17 16.84 -23.26
N VAL A 286 1.97 16.34 -22.32
CA VAL A 286 3.23 16.98 -21.91
C VAL A 286 4.25 17.04 -23.06
N SER A 287 4.27 16.02 -23.92
CA SER A 287 5.15 15.97 -25.09
C SER A 287 4.84 17.10 -26.09
N ASN A 288 3.56 17.42 -26.29
CA ASN A 288 3.11 18.38 -27.29
C ASN A 288 3.13 19.85 -26.80
N THR A 289 3.11 20.11 -25.49
CA THR A 289 3.10 21.50 -24.96
C THR A 289 4.44 22.21 -25.15
N LYS A 290 4.53 23.28 -25.96
CA LYS A 290 5.81 23.92 -26.33
C LYS A 290 6.60 24.56 -25.17
N LYS A 291 6.00 24.80 -23.99
CA LYS A 291 6.64 25.07 -22.68
C LYS A 291 5.50 25.30 -21.69
N LEU A 292 5.43 24.53 -20.61
CA LEU A 292 4.58 24.91 -19.45
C LEU A 292 5.36 26.00 -18.70
N HIS A 293 5.25 27.26 -19.14
CA HIS A 293 5.65 28.37 -18.29
C HIS A 293 4.60 28.48 -17.18
N VAL A 294 4.99 28.04 -15.98
CA VAL A 294 4.29 28.43 -14.77
C VAL A 294 4.68 29.87 -14.53
N SER A 295 3.77 30.79 -14.84
CA SER A 295 3.84 32.17 -14.37
C SER A 295 4.02 32.16 -12.85
N SER A 296 5.05 32.89 -12.42
CA SER A 296 5.51 33.12 -11.05
C SER A 296 4.39 33.44 -10.06
#